data_AF-A0A6V8CZZ4-F1
#
_entry.id   AF-A0A6V8CZZ4-F1
#
_cell.length_a   1.000
_cell.length_b   1.000
_cell.length_c   1.000
_cell.angle_alpha   90.00
_cell.angle_beta   90.00
_cell.angle_gamma   90.00
#
_symmetry.space_group_name_H-M   'P 1'
#
loop_
_entity.id
_entity.type
_entity.pdbx_description
1 polymer ?
#
loop_
_entity_poly.entity_id
_entity_poly.type
_entity_poly.pdbx_seq_one_letter_code
_entity_poly.pdbx_strand_id
1 'polypeptide(L)'
;MPAKQEYIAHGRTIQEITDAIGADWLIYQTLEDLEAAVTDAGGGTVTQFDTSCFTGQYVCGTITPEYLASVEEARNDGAKKASLSTNQTLEIHNQE
;
A
#
# COMPACT_ATOMS: atom_id res chain seq x y z
N MET A 1 -0.82 2.73 -5.28
CA MET A 1 -0.78 2.15 -3.92
C MET A 1 -0.12 3.15 -2.99
N PRO A 2 -0.61 3.32 -1.75
CA PRO A 2 0.05 4.16 -0.75
C PRO A 2 1.44 3.59 -0.41
N ALA A 3 2.25 4.42 0.24
CA ALA A 3 3.59 4.07 0.68
C ALA A 3 3.55 2.88 1.64
N LYS A 4 4.64 2.10 1.74
CA LYS A 4 4.66 0.89 2.58
C LYS A 4 4.28 1.22 4.04
N GLN A 5 4.76 2.35 4.54
CA GLN A 5 4.49 2.83 5.90
C GLN A 5 3.03 3.23 6.16
N GLU A 6 2.26 3.52 5.11
CA GLU A 6 0.84 3.88 5.22
C GLU A 6 -0.06 2.64 5.36
N TYR A 7 0.45 1.42 5.12
CA TYR A 7 -0.33 0.21 5.31
C TYR A 7 -0.41 -0.21 6.77
N ILE A 8 -1.62 -0.46 7.25
CA ILE A 8 -1.86 -0.98 8.60
C ILE A 8 -1.17 -2.32 8.85
N ALA A 9 -0.97 -3.13 7.80
CA ALA A 9 -0.31 -4.42 7.89
C ALA A 9 1.23 -4.33 7.87
N HIS A 10 1.80 -3.16 7.60
CA HIS A 10 3.26 -3.04 7.47
C HIS A 10 3.96 -3.22 8.82
N GLY A 11 4.81 -4.25 8.91
CA GLY A 11 5.58 -4.55 10.12
C GLY A 11 4.72 -5.01 11.30
N ARG A 12 3.46 -5.37 11.07
CA ARG A 12 2.52 -5.82 12.11
C ARG A 12 2.12 -7.26 11.90
N THR A 13 1.94 -7.96 13.01
CA THR A 13 1.31 -9.27 13.08
C THR A 13 -0.20 -9.15 12.88
N ILE A 14 -0.85 -10.26 12.52
CA ILE A 14 -2.32 -10.30 12.37
C ILE A 14 -3.02 -9.83 13.65
N GLN A 15 -2.50 -10.21 14.83
CA GLN A 15 -3.08 -9.80 16.11
C GLN A 15 -3.01 -8.28 16.29
N GLU A 16 -1.85 -7.67 16.04
CA GLU A 16 -1.69 -6.20 16.15
C GLU A 16 -2.58 -5.44 15.15
N ILE A 17 -2.83 -6.01 13.97
CA ILE A 17 -3.77 -5.44 13.00
C ILE A 17 -5.20 -5.55 13.53
N THR A 18 -5.58 -6.73 14.03
CA THR A 18 -6.91 -7.03 14.59
C THR A 18 -7.26 -6.05 15.72
N ASP A 19 -6.33 -5.88 16.65
CA ASP A 19 -6.48 -4.96 17.78
C ASP A 19 -6.55 -3.50 17.29
N ALA A 20 -5.72 -3.12 16.31
CA ALA A 20 -5.70 -1.75 15.77
C ALA A 20 -6.99 -1.36 15.04
N ILE A 21 -7.69 -2.31 14.41
CA ILE A 21 -8.99 -2.06 13.77
C ILE A 21 -10.18 -2.30 14.70
N GLY A 22 -9.96 -2.84 15.90
CA GLY A 22 -11.01 -3.15 16.88
C GLY A 22 -11.92 -4.30 16.45
N ALA A 23 -11.39 -5.27 15.69
CA ALA A 23 -12.14 -6.45 15.28
C ALA A 23 -12.00 -7.57 16.32
N ASP A 24 -13.05 -8.39 16.48
CA ASP A 24 -12.97 -9.60 17.31
C ASP A 24 -12.12 -10.70 16.68
N TRP A 25 -12.08 -10.72 15.34
CA TRP A 25 -11.30 -11.69 14.57
C TRP A 25 -10.95 -11.16 13.19
N LEU A 26 -9.75 -11.48 12.72
CA LEU A 26 -9.24 -11.15 11.39
C LEU A 26 -8.62 -12.39 10.76
N ILE A 27 -8.92 -12.61 9.49
CA ILE A 27 -8.29 -13.65 8.67
C ILE A 27 -7.87 -13.04 7.34
N TYR A 28 -6.67 -13.42 6.88
CA TYR A 28 -6.20 -13.13 5.54
C TYR A 28 -6.26 -14.41 4.70
N GLN A 29 -6.64 -14.26 3.44
CA GLN A 29 -6.47 -15.32 2.45
C GLN A 29 -4.96 -15.54 2.21
N THR A 30 -4.56 -16.79 2.00
CA THR A 30 -3.19 -17.10 1.57
C THR A 30 -3.00 -16.70 0.11
N LEU A 31 -1.75 -16.40 -0.27
CA LEU A 31 -1.47 -16.04 -1.66
C LEU A 31 -1.67 -17.24 -2.59
N GLU A 32 -1.32 -18.43 -2.09
CA GLU A 32 -1.44 -19.70 -2.78
C GLU A 32 -2.92 -20.03 -3.09
N ASP A 33 -3.82 -19.82 -2.13
CA ASP A 33 -5.25 -20.03 -2.33
C ASP A 33 -5.84 -19.03 -3.33
N LEU A 34 -5.33 -17.78 -3.32
CA LEU A 34 -5.75 -16.76 -4.28
C LEU A 34 -5.32 -17.14 -5.70
N GLU A 35 -4.06 -17.53 -5.90
CA GLU A 35 -3.55 -17.97 -7.20
C GLU A 35 -4.32 -19.19 -7.72
N ALA A 36 -4.56 -20.19 -6.87
CA ALA A 36 -5.31 -21.39 -7.23
C ALA A 36 -6.75 -21.05 -7.66
N ALA A 37 -7.44 -20.19 -6.91
CA ALA A 37 -8.80 -19.77 -7.23
C ALA A 37 -8.90 -19.06 -8.58
N VAL A 38 -7.93 -18.18 -8.90
CA VAL A 38 -7.93 -17.46 -10.18
C VAL A 38 -7.55 -18.38 -11.34
N THR A 39 -6.57 -19.27 -11.15
CA THR A 39 -6.19 -20.27 -12.17
C THR A 39 -7.34 -21.21 -12.51
N ASP A 40 -8.08 -21.71 -11.51
CA ASP A 40 -9.25 -22.57 -11.72
C ASP A 40 -10.36 -21.83 -12.49
N ALA A 41 -10.69 -20.60 -12.06
CA ALA A 41 -11.66 -19.75 -12.76
C ALA A 41 -11.26 -19.44 -14.21
N GLY A 42 -9.96 -19.36 -14.50
CA GLY A 42 -9.38 -19.16 -15.83
C GLY A 42 -9.24 -20.43 -16.67
N GLY A 43 -9.77 -21.57 -16.22
CA GLY A 43 -9.67 -22.86 -16.93
C GLY A 43 -8.24 -23.38 -17.05
N GLY A 44 -7.34 -23.00 -16.13
CA GLY A 44 -5.95 -23.47 -16.10
C GLY A 44 -5.02 -22.84 -17.13
N THR A 45 -5.46 -21.83 -17.88
CA THR A 45 -4.65 -21.20 -18.94
C THR A 45 -3.60 -20.23 -18.40
N VAL A 46 -3.87 -19.59 -17.25
CA VAL A 46 -2.95 -18.66 -16.59
C VAL A 46 -2.31 -19.34 -15.39
N THR A 47 -0.98 -19.45 -15.42
CA THR A 47 -0.19 -20.20 -14.42
C THR A 47 0.72 -19.32 -13.57
N GLN A 48 0.81 -18.03 -13.88
CA GLN A 48 1.64 -17.06 -13.16
C GLN A 48 0.95 -15.70 -13.14
N PHE A 49 1.03 -15.01 -12.01
CA PHE A 49 0.42 -13.71 -11.78
C PHE A 49 1.47 -12.70 -11.32
N ASP A 50 1.25 -11.43 -11.63
CA ASP A 50 2.01 -10.36 -10.97
C ASP A 50 1.47 -10.20 -9.55
N THR A 51 2.18 -10.79 -8.58
CA THR A 51 1.86 -10.71 -7.14
C THR A 51 2.78 -9.73 -6.42
N SER A 52 3.35 -8.79 -7.17
CA SER A 52 4.38 -7.85 -6.72
C SER A 52 3.95 -6.99 -5.53
N CYS A 53 2.65 -6.68 -5.43
CA CYS A 53 2.08 -5.94 -4.32
C CYS A 53 2.04 -6.73 -3.00
N PHE A 54 2.08 -8.06 -3.06
CA PHE A 54 2.10 -8.95 -1.89
C PHE A 54 3.52 -9.43 -1.55
N THR A 55 4.28 -9.83 -2.57
CA THR A 55 5.61 -10.46 -2.41
C THR A 55 6.77 -9.47 -2.48
N GLY A 56 6.54 -8.29 -3.05
CA GLY A 56 7.59 -7.34 -3.41
C GLY A 56 8.43 -7.76 -4.62
N GLN A 57 8.08 -8.86 -5.30
CA GLN A 57 8.78 -9.34 -6.48
C GLN A 57 8.08 -8.84 -7.75
N TYR A 58 8.72 -7.89 -8.44
CA TYR A 58 8.19 -7.30 -9.66
C TYR A 58 8.69 -8.06 -10.89
N VAL A 59 7.77 -8.49 -11.76
CA VAL A 59 8.09 -9.30 -12.95
C VAL A 59 9.03 -8.61 -13.96
N CYS A 60 9.03 -7.27 -13.99
CA CYS A 60 9.84 -6.49 -14.92
C CYS A 60 11.35 -6.47 -14.60
N GLY A 61 11.78 -6.99 -13.44
CA GLY A 61 13.19 -7.20 -13.10
C GLY A 61 14.05 -5.93 -12.91
N THR A 62 13.50 -4.74 -13.17
CA THR A 62 14.20 -3.44 -13.04
C THR A 62 13.80 -2.67 -11.78
N ILE A 63 12.81 -3.16 -11.03
CA ILE A 63 12.32 -2.51 -9.82
C ILE A 63 13.20 -2.93 -8.65
N THR A 64 13.93 -1.96 -8.12
CA THR A 64 14.77 -2.15 -6.94
C THR A 64 14.13 -1.49 -5.70
N PRO A 65 14.51 -1.91 -4.48
CA PRO A 65 14.09 -1.23 -3.26
C PRO A 65 14.41 0.28 -3.26
N GLU A 66 15.55 0.66 -3.83
CA GLU A 66 15.99 2.05 -3.94
C GLU A 66 15.08 2.85 -4.88
N TYR A 67 14.67 2.25 -6.00
CA TYR A 67 13.70 2.87 -6.90
C TYR A 67 12.37 3.11 -6.17
N LEU A 68 11.85 2.12 -5.43
CA LEU A 68 10.61 2.28 -4.66
C LEU A 68 10.71 3.36 -3.59
N ALA A 69 11.86 3.46 -2.90
CA ALA A 69 12.12 4.51 -1.92
C ALA A 69 12.11 5.91 -2.57
N SER A 70 12.70 6.06 -3.76
CA SER A 70 12.68 7.35 -4.47
C SER A 70 11.27 7.78 -4.89
N VAL A 71 10.42 6.82 -5.27
CA VAL A 71 9.01 7.08 -5.61
C VAL A 71 8.20 7.47 -4.36
N GLU A 72 8.45 6.81 -3.23
CA GLU A 72 7.82 7.12 -1.94
C GLU A 72 8.20 8.54 -1.46
N GLU A 73 9.47 8.92 -1.58
CA GLU A 73 9.97 10.25 -1.24
C GLU A 73 9.33 11.33 -2.13
N ALA A 74 9.30 11.13 -3.45
CA ALA A 74 8.68 12.06 -4.38
C ALA A 74 7.18 12.29 -4.09
N ARG A 75 6.47 11.25 -3.64
CA ARG A 75 5.05 11.33 -3.25
C ARG A 75 4.89 12.10 -1.93
N ASN A 76 5.76 11.87 -0.95
CA ASN A 76 5.78 12.62 0.31
C ASN A 76 6.03 14.12 0.09
N ASP A 77 6.95 14.48 -0.80
CA ASP A 77 7.23 15.88 -1.14
C ASP A 77 6.03 16.55 -1.84
N GLY A 78 5.31 15.81 -2.69
CA GLY A 78 4.05 16.26 -3.28
C GLY A 78 2.98 16.52 -2.21
N ALA A 79 2.81 15.61 -1.25
CA ALA A 79 1.86 15.76 -0.15
C ALA A 79 2.21 16.93 0.78
N LYS A 80 3.50 17.11 1.09
CA LYS A 80 3.99 18.28 1.86
C LYS A 80 3.72 19.59 1.13
N LYS A 81 3.98 19.66 -0.19
CA LYS A 81 3.67 20.86 -0.99
C LYS A 81 2.17 21.17 -1.03
N ALA A 82 1.32 20.16 -1.14
CA ALA A 82 -0.13 20.33 -1.06
C ALA A 82 -0.57 20.87 0.32
N SER A 83 -0.06 20.31 1.41
CA SER A 83 -0.33 20.77 2.78
C SER A 83 0.19 22.19 3.06
N LEU A 84 1.35 22.55 2.50
CA LEU A 84 1.91 23.92 2.56
C LEU A 84 1.01 24.93 1.82
N SER A 85 0.47 24.56 0.66
CA SER A 85 -0.47 25.41 -0.08
C SER A 85 -1.79 25.62 0.67
N THR A 86 -2.30 24.62 1.39
CA THR A 86 -3.53 24.74 2.20
C THR A 86 -3.32 25.61 3.43
N ASN A 87 -2.15 25.53 4.08
CA ASN A 87 -1.83 26.37 5.25
C ASN A 87 -1.58 27.85 4.91
N GLN A 88 -1.21 28.18 3.67
CA GLN A 88 -1.01 29.57 3.24
C GLN A 88 -2.30 30.35 3.00
N THR A 89 -3.47 29.70 2.92
CA THR A 89 -4.76 30.37 2.65
C THR A 89 -5.53 30.77 3.93
N LEU A 90 -5.05 30.39 5.12
CA LEU A 90 -5.69 30.72 6.40
C LEU A 90 -5.16 32.03 7.02
N GLU A 91 -4.95 33.09 6.23
CA GLU A 91 -4.75 34.44 6.78
C GLU A 91 -6.10 35.02 7.22
N ILE A 92 -6.48 34.72 8.46
CA ILE A 92 -7.64 35.28 9.15
C ILE A 92 -7.40 36.80 9.30
N HIS A 93 -7.92 37.58 8.36
CA HIS A 93 -7.98 39.03 8.46
C HIS A 93 -9.03 39.41 9.50
N ASN A 94 -8.62 39.52 10.75
CA ASN A 94 -9.43 40.20 11.75
C ASN A 94 -9.17 41.71 11.65
N GLN A 95 -9.89 42.38 10.75
CA GLN A 95 -9.99 43.84 10.75
C GLN A 95 -11.16 44.24 11.63
N GLU A 96 -10.81 44.91 12.74
CA GLU A 96 -11.60 45.67 13.72
C GLU A 96 -12.67 44.93 14.55
#